data_AF-A0A659UBC7-F1
#
_entry.id   AF-A0A659UBC7-F1
#
_cell.length_a   1.000
_cell.length_b   1.000
_cell.length_c   1.000
_cell.angle_alpha   90.00
_cell.angle_beta   90.00
_cell.angle_gamma   90.00
#
_symmetry.space_group_name_H-M   'P 1'
#
loop_
_entity.id
_entity.type
_entity.pdbx_description
1 polymer ?
#
loop_
_entity_poly.entity_id
_entity_poly.type
_entity_poly.pdbx_seq_one_letter_code
_entity_poly.pdbx_strand_id
1 'polypeptide(L)' 'MSALVLTGAGVSVGDVAAVARQARKVEIGAYVIGRLEKARKVLDQAAASGQQIYGL' A
#
# COMPACT_ATOMS: atom_id res chain seq x y z
N MET A 1 1.73 -23.01 2.76
CA MET A 1 0.75 -21.90 2.72
C MET A 1 1.26 -20.85 1.76
N SER A 2 0.46 -20.38 0.79
CA SER A 2 0.90 -19.35 -0.17
C SER A 2 0.90 -17.95 0.46
N ALA A 3 1.73 -17.06 -0.09
CA ALA A 3 1.77 -15.67 0.35
C ALA A 3 0.40 -15.00 0.16
N LEU A 4 0.09 -14.03 1.03
CA LEU A 4 -0.99 -13.08 0.79
C LEU A 4 -0.47 -12.02 -0.17
N VAL A 5 -1.03 -11.93 -1.37
CA VAL A 5 -0.67 -10.89 -2.34
C VAL A 5 -1.59 -9.70 -2.14
N LEU A 6 -1.04 -8.57 -1.69
CA LEU A 6 -1.76 -7.32 -1.57
C LEU A 6 -1.89 -6.66 -2.94
N THR A 7 -3.12 -6.59 -3.42
CA THR A 7 -3.44 -6.01 -4.73
C THR A 7 -4.03 -4.60 -4.59
N GLY A 8 -4.34 -4.15 -3.37
CA GLY A 8 -5.05 -2.88 -3.17
C GLY A 8 -6.56 -3.00 -3.39
N ALA A 9 -7.07 -4.22 -3.59
CA ALA A 9 -8.44 -4.59 -3.27
C ALA A 9 -8.62 -4.76 -1.74
N GLY A 10 -9.86 -4.98 -1.32
CA GLY A 10 -10.17 -5.26 0.09
C GLY A 10 -9.44 -6.51 0.62
N VAL A 11 -9.12 -6.49 1.91
CA VAL A 11 -8.56 -7.63 2.65
C VAL A 11 -9.61 -8.15 3.64
N SER A 12 -9.64 -9.46 3.86
CA SER A 12 -10.56 -10.05 4.84
C SER A 12 -9.95 -10.04 6.26
N VAL A 13 -10.80 -10.13 7.29
CA VAL A 13 -10.33 -10.34 8.67
C VAL A 13 -9.56 -11.65 8.80
N GLY A 14 -9.92 -12.68 8.01
CA GLY A 14 -9.18 -13.94 7.96
C GLY A 14 -7.75 -13.77 7.43
N ASP A 15 -7.56 -12.95 6.40
CA ASP A 15 -6.24 -12.62 5.88
C ASP A 15 -5.38 -11.90 6.92
N VAL A 16 -5.98 -10.94 7.64
CA VAL A 16 -5.31 -10.22 8.74
C VAL A 16 -4.89 -11.17 9.85
N ALA A 17 -5.80 -12.05 10.28
CA ALA A 17 -5.52 -13.03 11.33
C ALA A 17 -4.40 -14.01 10.92
N ALA A 18 -4.38 -14.45 9.67
CA ALA A 18 -3.35 -15.36 9.14
C ALA A 18 -1.97 -14.68 9.11
N VAL A 19 -1.88 -13.41 8.69
CA VAL A 19 -0.60 -12.68 8.71
C VAL A 19 -0.14 -12.46 10.16
N ALA A 20 -1.01 -11.95 11.02
CA ALA A 20 -0.64 -11.55 12.38
C ALA A 20 -0.32 -12.73 13.31
N ARG A 21 -1.06 -13.83 13.21
CA ARG A 21 -0.94 -14.96 14.15
C ARG A 21 -0.13 -16.13 13.60
N GLN A 22 -0.04 -16.26 12.27
CA GLN A 22 0.57 -17.43 11.63
C GLN A 22 1.79 -17.04 10.78
N ALA A 23 2.25 -15.78 10.87
CA ALA A 23 3.37 -15.25 10.10
C ALA A 23 3.27 -15.54 8.60
N ARG A 24 2.04 -15.51 8.05
CA ARG A 24 1.83 -15.70 6.60
C ARG A 24 2.61 -14.64 5.83
N LYS A 25 3.48 -15.08 4.92
CA LYS A 25 4.24 -14.18 4.03
C LYS A 25 3.29 -13.24 3.29
N VAL A 26 3.68 -11.98 3.16
CA VAL A 26 2.97 -10.96 2.39
C VAL A 26 3.82 -10.57 1.19
N GLU A 27 3.18 -10.43 0.03
CA GLU A 27 3.79 -9.96 -1.21
C GLU A 27 2.96 -8.80 -1.77
N ILE A 28 3.62 -7.97 -2.59
CA ILE A 28 2.98 -6.80 -3.20
C ILE A 28 2.66 -7.17 -4.65
N GLY A 29 1.39 -7.00 -5.04
CA GLY A 29 0.97 -7.19 -6.42
C GLY A 29 1.65 -6.17 -7.34
N ALA A 30 2.08 -6.63 -8.52
CA ALA A 30 2.91 -5.85 -9.44
C ALA A 30 2.35 -4.45 -9.78
N TYR A 31 1.02 -4.31 -9.84
CA TYR A 31 0.38 -3.02 -10.17
C TYR A 31 0.29 -2.03 -9.00
N VAL A 32 0.47 -2.49 -7.75
CA VAL A 32 0.35 -1.63 -6.56
C VAL A 32 1.51 -0.66 -6.47
N ILE A 33 2.74 -1.13 -6.73
CA ILE A 33 3.94 -0.29 -6.72
C ILE A 33 3.77 0.89 -7.67
N GLY A 34 3.34 0.66 -8.91
CA GLY A 34 3.12 1.74 -9.88
C GLY A 34 2.02 2.73 -9.47
N ARG A 35 1.00 2.30 -8.70
CA ARG A 35 0.00 3.23 -8.15
C ARG A 35 0.58 4.08 -7.02
N LEU A 36 1.37 3.49 -6.14
CA LEU A 36 2.01 4.19 -5.02
C LEU A 36 3.04 5.23 -5.53
N GLU A 37 3.83 4.87 -6.54
CA GLU A 37 4.79 5.80 -7.17
C GLU A 37 4.08 7.03 -7.77
N LYS A 38 2.96 6.81 -8.47
CA LYS A 38 2.15 7.91 -9.02
C LYS A 38 1.61 8.81 -7.92
N ALA A 39 1.06 8.22 -6.85
CA ALA A 39 0.55 8.98 -5.71
C ALA A 39 1.65 9.81 -5.06
N ARG A 40 2.84 9.24 -4.86
CA ARG A 40 3.97 9.95 -4.26
C ARG A 40 4.41 11.15 -5.11
N LYS A 41 4.50 11.00 -6.43
CA LYS A 41 4.85 12.12 -7.33
C LYS A 41 3.88 13.29 -7.23
N VAL A 42 2.58 13.03 -7.07
CA VAL A 42 1.59 14.10 -6.88
C VAL A 42 1.85 14.85 -5.57
N LEU A 43 2.15 14.14 -4.48
CA LEU A 43 2.51 14.77 -3.21
C LEU A 43 3.81 15.59 -3.32
N ASP A 44 4.83 15.06 -4.00
CA ASP A 44 6.10 15.76 -4.22
C ASP A 44 5.91 17.05 -5.02
N GLN A 45 5.08 17.03 -6.07
CA GLN A 45 4.75 18.21 -6.86
C GLN A 45 3.99 19.26 -6.06
N ALA A 46 3.01 18.84 -5.26
CA ALA A 46 2.25 19.76 -4.44
C ALA A 46 3.13 20.42 -3.37
N ALA A 47 4.00 19.64 -2.70
CA ALA A 47 4.99 20.17 -1.76
C ALA A 47 5.94 21.16 -2.43
N ALA A 48 6.45 20.85 -3.62
CA ALA A 48 7.34 21.73 -4.38
C ALA A 48 6.66 23.03 -4.84
N SER A 49 5.34 23.02 -5.04
CA SER A 49 4.56 24.21 -5.40
C SER A 49 4.27 25.15 -4.23
N GLY A 50 4.62 24.76 -3.00
CA GLY A 50 4.27 25.49 -1.78
C GLY A 50 2.81 25.35 -1.37
N GLN A 51 2.07 24.40 -1.98
CA GLN A 51 0.70 24.11 -1.58
C GLN A 51 0.69 23.53 -0.16
N GLN A 52 -0.11 24.12 0.72
CA GLN A 52 -0.30 23.59 2.07
C GLN A 52 -1.15 22.32 2.04
N ILE A 53 -0.60 21.24 2.61
CA ILE A 53 -1.26 19.94 2.73
C ILE A 53 -1.16 19.49 4.18
N TYR A 54 -2.28 19.05 4.77
CA TYR A 54 -2.28 18.58 6.15
C TYR A 54 -1.41 17.32 6.30
N GLY A 55 -0.38 17.40 7.16
CA GLY A 55 0.51 16.28 7.45
C GLY A 55 1.59 16.02 6.38
N LEU A 56 1.78 16.93 5.43
CA LEU A 56 2.88 16.94 4.47
C LEU A 56 3.70 18.22 4.65
#